data_AF-A0A5C6U0E7-F1
#
_entry.id   AF-A0A5C6U0E7-F1
#
_cell.length_a   1.000
_cell.length_b   1.000
_cell.length_c   1.000
_cell.angle_alpha   90.00
_cell.angle_beta   90.00
_cell.angle_gamma   90.00
#
_symmetry.space_group_name_H-M   'P 1'
#
loop_
_entity.id
_entity.type
_entity.pdbx_description
1 polymer ?
#
loop_
_entity_poly.entity_id
_entity_poly.type
_entity_poly.pdbx_seq_one_letter_code
_entity_poly.pdbx_strand_id
1 'polypeptide(L)'
;MAACRAATWSRCPPGSTNDDALTGCGREAPPVPVGSGPAPYRYAARALLSQECPQIACIACLPAAVLMRVVYFTSLFPCWSETFIVREILALRAMNVDIRIVSLKPPTERLVQSDAATLLDRVIYPPAGWRGAFMALLEALRHPIETLRMVLSIARGLGSAPTSMAKSLVVVLRTLAMLREIRRFAPDHLHAHWATYPSTSALFASRLLGVPFSFTSHAHDIFLEDHLLALKLSEAKFGVTISEFNRRFISERIGSRFADKLRIVHCGISPQSFPFEVAQPSTGRIVAVGRLDEIKGFEHWCAPARCCATRASHSAAASSATARCAPACSS
;
A
#
# COMPACT_ATOMS: atom_id res chain seq x y z
N MET A 1 11.56 -5.49 -54.97
CA MET A 1 11.94 -4.06 -54.93
C MET A 1 10.69 -3.22 -54.73
N ALA A 2 10.52 -2.60 -53.56
CA ALA A 2 9.63 -1.47 -53.20
C ALA A 2 9.54 -1.46 -51.66
N ALA A 3 10.45 -0.78 -50.95
CA ALA A 3 10.41 0.65 -50.60
C ALA A 3 9.33 0.99 -49.55
N CYS A 4 9.65 0.77 -48.26
CA CYS A 4 8.98 1.39 -47.13
C CYS A 4 9.32 2.89 -47.09
N ARG A 5 8.31 3.76 -47.21
CA ARG A 5 8.44 5.20 -46.97
C ARG A 5 8.12 5.52 -45.51
N ALA A 6 9.00 6.30 -44.91
CA ALA A 6 8.88 6.89 -43.59
C ALA A 6 7.77 7.96 -43.57
N ALA A 7 6.98 7.99 -42.50
CA ALA A 7 6.04 9.07 -42.21
C ALA A 7 6.69 10.07 -41.26
N THR A 8 7.00 11.25 -41.78
CA THR A 8 7.44 12.45 -41.06
C THR A 8 6.29 13.05 -40.25
N TRP A 9 6.51 13.31 -38.97
CA TRP A 9 5.62 14.13 -38.14
C TRP A 9 5.93 15.61 -38.35
N SER A 10 5.00 16.35 -38.94
CA SER A 10 5.03 17.80 -39.09
C SER A 10 4.39 18.51 -37.88
N ARG A 11 5.03 19.60 -37.45
CA ARG A 11 4.64 20.49 -36.34
C ARG A 11 3.27 21.16 -36.58
N CYS A 12 2.45 21.27 -35.54
CA CYS A 12 1.33 22.23 -35.52
C CYS A 12 1.79 23.63 -35.07
N PRO A 13 1.33 24.71 -35.71
CA PRO A 13 1.55 26.08 -35.26
C PRO A 13 0.51 26.53 -34.20
N PRO A 14 0.77 27.62 -33.45
CA PRO A 14 -0.04 28.02 -32.31
C PRO A 14 -1.14 29.03 -32.67
N GLY A 15 -2.29 28.94 -31.99
CA GLY A 15 -3.23 30.04 -31.78
C GLY A 15 -4.53 30.01 -32.59
N SER A 16 -5.65 29.73 -31.93
CA SER A 16 -6.90 30.51 -32.01
C SER A 16 -7.95 29.94 -31.05
N THR A 17 -8.78 30.85 -30.57
CA THR A 17 -9.64 30.85 -29.39
C THR A 17 -11.07 30.40 -29.65
N ASN A 18 -11.76 30.11 -28.54
CA ASN A 18 -13.21 30.12 -28.28
C ASN A 18 -14.07 28.90 -28.61
N ASP A 19 -14.58 28.32 -27.51
CA ASP A 19 -15.99 28.04 -27.22
C ASP A 19 -17.00 28.40 -28.32
N ASP A 20 -17.59 27.36 -28.93
CA ASP A 20 -19.04 27.17 -29.11
C ASP A 20 -19.27 26.02 -30.11
N ALA A 21 -19.73 24.87 -29.62
CA ALA A 21 -20.66 23.96 -30.31
C ALA A 21 -20.79 22.62 -29.56
N LEU A 22 -21.52 22.65 -28.45
CA LEU A 22 -22.32 21.49 -28.05
C LEU A 22 -23.57 21.47 -28.92
N THR A 23 -23.66 20.56 -29.89
CA THR A 23 -24.86 19.71 -30.17
C THR A 23 -24.70 18.91 -31.47
N GLY A 24 -24.95 17.60 -31.37
CA GLY A 24 -25.50 16.83 -32.49
C GLY A 24 -24.55 15.99 -33.33
N CYS A 25 -24.19 14.79 -32.86
CA CYS A 25 -24.39 13.56 -33.63
C CYS A 25 -24.04 12.34 -32.78
N GLY A 26 -25.07 11.59 -32.37
CA GLY A 26 -24.88 10.23 -31.90
C GLY A 26 -24.46 9.33 -33.05
N ARG A 27 -23.42 8.54 -32.83
CA ARG A 27 -23.21 7.19 -33.38
C ARG A 27 -22.27 6.46 -32.44
N GLU A 28 -22.76 5.36 -31.89
CA GLU A 28 -22.03 4.39 -31.09
C GLU A 28 -20.77 3.95 -31.83
N ALA A 29 -19.61 4.05 -31.17
CA ALA A 29 -18.37 3.48 -31.67
C ALA A 29 -18.38 1.96 -31.39
N PRO A 30 -18.12 1.10 -32.39
CA PRO A 30 -18.07 -0.34 -32.19
C PRO A 30 -16.89 -0.74 -31.28
N PRO A 31 -17.01 -1.85 -30.52
CA PRO A 31 -15.93 -2.34 -29.68
C PRO A 31 -14.71 -2.73 -30.53
N VAL A 32 -13.54 -2.24 -30.12
CA VAL A 32 -12.25 -2.52 -30.75
C VAL A 32 -11.94 -4.02 -30.62
N PRO A 33 -11.60 -4.74 -31.71
CA PRO A 33 -11.29 -6.15 -31.65
C PRO A 33 -9.95 -6.39 -30.93
N VAL A 34 -9.98 -7.26 -29.92
CA VAL A 34 -8.81 -7.77 -29.20
C VAL A 34 -8.03 -8.67 -30.16
N GLY A 35 -6.96 -8.13 -30.73
CA GLY A 35 -6.01 -8.84 -31.56
C GLY A 35 -5.15 -9.82 -30.75
N SER A 36 -5.17 -11.07 -31.20
CA SER A 36 -4.38 -12.21 -30.75
C SER A 36 -2.89 -12.09 -31.08
N GLY A 37 -2.03 -12.20 -30.07
CA GLY A 37 -0.57 -12.36 -30.14
C GLY A 37 -0.05 -13.00 -28.83
N PRO A 38 1.09 -13.73 -28.84
CA PRO A 38 1.17 -15.07 -28.25
C PRO A 38 1.32 -15.09 -26.72
N ALA A 39 0.58 -16.00 -26.10
CA ALA A 39 0.73 -16.41 -24.71
C ALA A 39 2.02 -17.23 -24.48
N PRO A 40 2.73 -17.04 -23.36
CA PRO A 40 3.72 -18.01 -22.93
C PRO A 40 3.48 -18.48 -21.50
N TYR A 41 2.33 -19.08 -21.18
CA TYR A 41 2.20 -19.96 -20.00
C TYR A 41 1.20 -21.08 -20.29
N ARG A 42 1.57 -21.97 -21.21
CA ARG A 42 0.95 -23.29 -21.29
C ARG A 42 1.55 -24.16 -20.18
N TYR A 43 0.83 -24.28 -19.06
CA TYR A 43 0.97 -25.48 -18.23
C TYR A 43 0.59 -26.67 -19.11
N ALA A 44 1.57 -27.52 -19.41
CA ALA A 44 1.35 -28.76 -20.12
C ALA A 44 0.59 -29.74 -19.20
N ALA A 45 -0.73 -29.60 -19.11
CA ALA A 45 -1.61 -30.66 -18.66
C ALA A 45 -1.74 -31.66 -19.82
N ARG A 46 -0.77 -32.57 -19.94
CA ARG A 46 -0.91 -33.72 -20.82
C ARG A 46 -1.91 -34.67 -20.17
N ALA A 47 -3.12 -34.68 -20.70
CA ALA A 47 -4.10 -35.72 -20.47
C ALA A 47 -3.47 -37.07 -20.87
N LEU A 48 -3.19 -37.91 -19.88
CA LEU A 48 -3.22 -39.36 -20.02
C LEU A 48 -4.52 -39.80 -19.37
N LEU A 49 -5.51 -40.04 -20.22
CA LEU A 49 -6.72 -40.75 -19.83
C LEU A 49 -6.38 -42.22 -19.56
N SER A 50 -7.20 -42.81 -18.68
CA SER A 50 -7.36 -44.23 -18.38
C SER A 50 -6.18 -44.94 -17.74
N GLN A 51 -6.21 -45.03 -16.41
CA GLN A 51 -6.29 -46.31 -15.70
C GLN A 51 -6.80 -46.05 -14.28
N GLU A 52 -7.78 -46.85 -13.87
CA GLU A 52 -8.52 -46.75 -12.61
C GLU A 52 -7.56 -46.77 -11.42
N CYS A 53 -7.64 -45.74 -10.56
CA CYS A 53 -6.85 -45.70 -9.33
C CYS A 53 -7.68 -46.31 -8.18
N PRO A 54 -7.31 -47.49 -7.66
CA PRO A 54 -8.00 -48.07 -6.51
C PRO A 54 -7.66 -47.25 -5.26
N GLN A 55 -8.65 -47.12 -4.37
CA GLN A 55 -8.63 -46.30 -3.16
C GLN A 55 -7.40 -46.52 -2.27
N ILE A 56 -6.34 -45.75 -2.50
CA ILE A 56 -5.26 -45.50 -1.55
C ILE A 56 -5.02 -43.99 -1.60
N ALA A 57 -5.22 -43.34 -0.45
CA ALA A 57 -5.15 -41.90 -0.28
C ALA A 57 -3.88 -41.30 -0.90
N CYS A 58 -3.99 -40.67 -2.07
CA CYS A 58 -2.94 -39.81 -2.61
C CYS A 58 -2.76 -38.62 -1.65
N ILE A 59 -1.68 -38.64 -0.87
CA ILE A 59 -1.19 -37.52 -0.04
C ILE A 59 -1.09 -36.22 -0.86
N ALA A 60 -0.96 -36.32 -2.20
CA ALA A 60 -0.92 -35.20 -3.14
C ALA A 60 -2.24 -34.42 -3.30
N CYS A 61 -3.37 -34.88 -2.75
CA CYS A 61 -4.66 -34.22 -2.88
C CYS A 61 -5.19 -33.61 -1.56
N LEU A 62 -4.37 -33.61 -0.50
CA LEU A 62 -4.72 -32.87 0.72
C LEU A 62 -4.66 -31.37 0.43
N PRO A 63 -5.70 -30.57 0.73
CA PRO A 63 -5.58 -29.12 0.66
C PRO A 63 -4.39 -28.70 1.52
N ALA A 64 -3.51 -27.88 0.97
CA ALA A 64 -2.35 -27.38 1.70
C ALA A 64 -2.82 -26.85 3.06
N ALA A 65 -2.34 -27.48 4.15
CA ALA A 65 -2.83 -27.19 5.48
C ALA A 65 -2.57 -25.71 5.80
N VAL A 66 -3.61 -25.02 6.29
CA VAL A 66 -3.47 -23.64 6.76
C VAL A 66 -2.52 -23.64 7.94
N LEU A 67 -1.42 -22.91 7.83
CA LEU A 67 -0.40 -22.86 8.88
C LEU A 67 -0.82 -21.95 10.03
N MET A 68 -1.45 -20.81 9.71
CA MET A 68 -1.91 -19.81 10.68
C MET A 68 -3.07 -18.98 10.10
N ARG A 69 -3.95 -18.50 10.97
CA ARG A 69 -5.01 -17.53 10.66
C ARG A 69 -4.67 -16.16 11.22
N VAL A 70 -4.65 -15.15 10.36
CA VAL A 70 -4.28 -13.78 10.74
C VAL A 70 -5.37 -12.80 10.32
N VAL A 71 -5.73 -11.89 11.23
CA VAL A 71 -6.60 -10.75 10.90
C VAL A 71 -5.75 -9.50 10.70
N TYR A 72 -5.82 -8.93 9.50
CA TYR A 72 -5.11 -7.72 9.10
C TYR A 72 -5.98 -6.47 9.27
N PHE A 73 -5.62 -5.55 10.16
CA PHE A 73 -6.31 -4.28 10.35
C PHE A 73 -5.70 -3.21 9.45
N THR A 74 -6.56 -2.47 8.73
CA THR A 74 -6.18 -1.39 7.82
C THR A 74 -7.08 -0.17 8.04
N SER A 75 -6.59 1.02 7.68
CA SER A 75 -7.37 2.26 7.79
C SER A 75 -8.54 2.29 6.81
N LEU A 76 -8.28 1.87 5.57
CA LEU A 76 -9.21 1.80 4.46
C LEU A 76 -8.72 0.68 3.53
N PHE A 77 -9.62 -0.20 3.10
CA PHE A 77 -9.30 -1.20 2.09
C PHE A 77 -10.45 -1.35 1.09
N PRO A 78 -10.19 -1.42 -0.23
CA PRO A 78 -8.90 -1.23 -0.87
C PRO A 78 -8.47 0.25 -0.82
N CYS A 79 -7.17 0.49 -0.87
CA CYS A 79 -6.58 1.82 -1.03
C CYS A 79 -5.50 1.79 -2.12
N TRP A 80 -5.62 2.65 -3.11
CA TRP A 80 -4.77 2.69 -4.29
C TRP A 80 -3.30 2.99 -3.97
N SER A 81 -3.03 3.78 -2.93
CA SER A 81 -1.64 4.09 -2.55
C SER A 81 -0.99 2.99 -1.70
N GLU A 82 -1.77 2.07 -1.13
CA GLU A 82 -1.33 1.05 -0.17
C GLU A 82 -0.94 -0.29 -0.84
N THR A 83 -0.28 -0.21 -2.02
CA THR A 83 0.20 -1.38 -2.80
C THR A 83 1.08 -2.35 -2.00
N PHE A 84 1.85 -1.83 -1.04
CA PHE A 84 2.75 -2.62 -0.21
C PHE A 84 1.98 -3.56 0.73
N ILE A 85 0.83 -3.13 1.26
CA ILE A 85 -0.03 -3.96 2.12
C ILE A 85 -0.60 -5.12 1.32
N VAL A 86 -1.09 -4.83 0.11
CA VAL A 86 -1.64 -5.85 -0.79
C VAL A 86 -0.57 -6.91 -1.12
N ARG A 87 0.64 -6.48 -1.49
CA ARG A 87 1.76 -7.38 -1.79
C ARG A 87 2.16 -8.24 -0.60
N GLU A 88 2.23 -7.66 0.60
CA GLU A 88 2.53 -8.39 1.84
C GLU A 88 1.48 -9.47 2.12
N ILE A 89 0.19 -9.12 2.04
CA ILE A 89 -0.91 -10.08 2.23
C ILE A 89 -0.85 -11.20 1.20
N LEU A 90 -0.62 -10.89 -0.08
CA LEU A 90 -0.50 -11.91 -1.13
C LEU A 90 0.70 -12.83 -0.91
N ALA A 91 1.84 -12.29 -0.49
CA ALA A 91 3.02 -13.09 -0.17
C ALA A 91 2.76 -14.05 1.01
N LEU A 92 2.12 -13.58 2.08
CA LEU A 92 1.75 -14.42 3.22
C LEU A 92 0.73 -15.50 2.83
N ARG A 93 -0.24 -15.18 1.97
CA ARG A 93 -1.19 -16.17 1.45
C ARG A 93 -0.50 -17.25 0.62
N ALA A 94 0.51 -16.90 -0.18
CA ALA A 94 1.32 -17.88 -0.91
C ALA A 94 2.10 -18.83 0.03
N MET A 95 2.28 -18.44 1.30
CA MET A 95 2.87 -19.27 2.36
C MET A 95 1.81 -20.01 3.20
N ASN A 96 0.59 -20.20 2.69
CA ASN A 96 -0.53 -20.89 3.37
C ASN A 96 -0.98 -20.22 4.68
N VAL A 97 -0.83 -18.90 4.81
CA VAL A 97 -1.47 -18.12 5.87
C VAL A 97 -2.88 -17.73 5.41
N ASP A 98 -3.89 -18.07 6.21
CA ASP A 98 -5.26 -17.66 5.93
C ASP A 98 -5.51 -16.26 6.52
N ILE A 99 -5.81 -15.30 5.65
CA ILE A 99 -5.91 -13.89 6.02
C ILE A 99 -7.33 -13.38 5.81
N ARG A 100 -7.83 -12.67 6.82
CA ARG A 100 -9.00 -11.78 6.75
C ARG A 100 -8.58 -10.34 6.98
N ILE A 101 -9.17 -9.43 6.24
CA ILE A 101 -8.83 -7.99 6.32
C ILE A 101 -9.96 -7.29 7.05
N VAL A 102 -9.65 -6.50 8.08
CA VAL A 102 -10.58 -5.58 8.72
C VAL A 102 -10.26 -4.18 8.22
N SER A 103 -11.20 -3.57 7.51
CA SER A 103 -11.09 -2.17 7.10
C SER A 103 -11.83 -1.29 8.11
N LEU A 104 -11.20 -0.24 8.63
CA LEU A 104 -11.87 0.68 9.54
C LEU A 104 -12.84 1.64 8.84
N LYS A 105 -12.83 1.71 7.51
CA LYS A 105 -13.71 2.55 6.70
C LYS A 105 -14.36 1.72 5.57
N PRO A 106 -15.58 2.05 5.14
CA PRO A 106 -16.15 1.47 3.93
C PRO A 106 -15.29 1.87 2.72
N PRO A 107 -15.32 1.08 1.62
CA PRO A 107 -14.53 1.37 0.44
C PRO A 107 -15.06 2.65 -0.21
N THR A 108 -14.18 3.65 -0.38
CA THR A 108 -14.53 4.96 -0.97
C THR A 108 -13.87 5.19 -2.33
N GLU A 109 -12.88 4.39 -2.69
CA GLU A 109 -12.10 4.57 -3.91
C GLU A 109 -12.73 3.82 -5.09
N ARG A 110 -12.77 4.48 -6.26
CA ARG A 110 -13.29 3.90 -7.51
C ARG A 110 -12.24 3.06 -8.24
N LEU A 111 -10.96 3.38 -8.05
CA LEU A 111 -9.84 2.67 -8.67
C LEU A 111 -9.35 1.60 -7.71
N VAL A 112 -9.52 0.35 -8.10
CA VAL A 112 -9.05 -0.81 -7.35
C VAL A 112 -7.99 -1.52 -8.19
N GLN A 113 -6.84 -1.81 -7.58
CA GLN A 113 -5.80 -2.61 -8.22
C GLN A 113 -6.32 -4.03 -8.47
N SER A 114 -5.90 -4.65 -9.57
CA SER A 114 -6.24 -6.05 -9.89
C SER A 114 -5.97 -6.97 -8.70
N ASP A 115 -4.81 -6.79 -8.07
CA ASP A 115 -4.34 -7.60 -6.96
C ASP A 115 -5.21 -7.41 -5.71
N ALA A 116 -5.60 -6.17 -5.41
CA ALA A 116 -6.48 -5.85 -4.29
C ALA A 116 -7.91 -6.39 -4.51
N ALA A 117 -8.38 -6.43 -5.76
CA ALA A 117 -9.69 -6.95 -6.11
C ALA A 117 -9.84 -8.44 -5.72
N THR A 118 -8.75 -9.22 -5.80
CA THR A 118 -8.73 -10.65 -5.40
C THR A 118 -8.88 -10.89 -3.90
N LEU A 119 -8.84 -9.82 -3.08
CA LEU A 119 -8.93 -9.88 -1.63
C LEU A 119 -10.26 -9.34 -1.10
N LEU A 120 -11.13 -8.79 -1.94
CA LEU A 120 -12.36 -8.10 -1.50
C LEU A 120 -13.36 -9.03 -0.78
N ASP A 121 -13.41 -10.31 -1.18
CA ASP A 121 -14.21 -11.36 -0.52
C ASP A 121 -13.72 -11.70 0.90
N ARG A 122 -12.50 -11.26 1.24
CA ARG A 122 -11.85 -11.47 2.53
C ARG A 122 -11.94 -10.27 3.46
N VAL A 123 -12.58 -9.18 3.03
CA VAL A 123 -12.67 -7.94 3.81
C VAL A 123 -13.92 -7.91 4.68
N ILE A 124 -13.73 -7.53 5.93
CA ILE A 124 -14.76 -7.21 6.92
C ILE A 124 -14.86 -5.69 6.99
N TYR A 125 -16.02 -5.16 6.64
CA TYR A 125 -16.34 -3.75 6.70
C TYR A 125 -17.18 -3.40 7.93
N PRO A 126 -17.07 -2.16 8.45
CA PRO A 126 -17.88 -1.75 9.57
C PRO A 126 -19.35 -1.67 9.12
N PRO A 127 -20.29 -2.28 9.86
CA PRO A 127 -21.70 -2.16 9.56
C PRO A 127 -22.15 -0.69 9.62
N ALA A 128 -22.96 -0.28 8.65
CA ALA A 128 -23.42 1.09 8.51
C ALA A 128 -24.59 1.43 9.46
N GLY A 129 -24.72 2.73 9.78
CA GLY A 129 -25.88 3.30 10.48
C GLY A 129 -26.12 2.72 11.88
N TRP A 130 -27.39 2.67 12.27
CA TRP A 130 -27.84 2.22 13.60
C TRP A 130 -27.46 0.77 13.89
N ARG A 131 -27.37 -0.08 12.86
CA ARG A 131 -26.97 -1.49 13.03
C ARG A 131 -25.57 -1.60 13.61
N GLY A 132 -24.63 -0.77 13.13
CA GLY A 132 -23.28 -0.76 13.68
C GLY A 132 -23.21 -0.25 15.10
N ALA A 133 -23.96 0.82 15.41
CA ALA A 133 -24.06 1.33 16.79
C ALA A 133 -24.67 0.28 17.74
N PHE A 134 -25.72 -0.42 17.30
CA PHE A 134 -26.38 -1.46 18.08
C PHE A 134 -25.45 -2.65 18.34
N MET A 135 -24.75 -3.15 17.32
CA MET A 135 -23.77 -4.23 17.50
C MET A 135 -22.62 -3.81 18.42
N ALA A 136 -22.13 -2.58 18.27
CA ALA A 136 -21.09 -2.03 19.15
C ALA A 136 -21.57 -1.97 20.61
N LEU A 137 -22.79 -1.50 20.84
CA LEU A 137 -23.38 -1.42 22.18
C LEU A 137 -23.53 -2.81 22.81
N LEU A 138 -24.02 -3.81 22.04
CA LEU A 138 -24.16 -5.17 22.54
C LEU A 138 -22.81 -5.78 22.97
N GLU A 139 -21.75 -5.61 22.17
CA GLU A 139 -20.41 -6.10 22.57
C GLU A 139 -19.81 -5.26 23.71
N ALA A 140 -20.08 -3.95 23.77
CA ALA A 140 -19.65 -3.10 24.89
C ALA A 140 -20.25 -3.57 26.22
N LEU A 141 -21.54 -3.95 26.22
CA LEU A 141 -22.23 -4.48 27.39
C LEU A 141 -21.74 -5.87 27.79
N ARG A 142 -21.24 -6.67 26.84
CA ARG A 142 -20.58 -7.97 27.12
C ARG A 142 -19.18 -7.82 27.69
N HIS A 143 -18.48 -6.73 27.33
CA HIS A 143 -17.10 -6.47 27.74
C HIS A 143 -16.95 -5.07 28.36
N PRO A 144 -17.68 -4.75 29.45
CA PRO A 144 -17.76 -3.38 29.98
C PRO A 144 -16.40 -2.93 30.55
N ILE A 145 -15.68 -3.83 31.21
CA ILE A 145 -14.39 -3.53 31.83
C ILE A 145 -13.34 -3.19 30.77
N GLU A 146 -13.19 -4.03 29.74
CA GLU A 146 -12.19 -3.79 28.69
C GLU A 146 -12.55 -2.57 27.83
N THR A 147 -13.84 -2.36 27.56
CA THR A 147 -14.31 -1.17 26.86
C THR A 147 -14.00 0.10 27.65
N LEU A 148 -14.29 0.11 28.95
CA LEU A 148 -13.99 1.24 29.83
C LEU A 148 -12.48 1.48 29.94
N ARG A 149 -11.68 0.42 30.11
CA ARG A 149 -10.20 0.51 30.12
C ARG A 149 -9.68 1.15 28.84
N MET A 150 -10.18 0.73 27.69
CA MET A 150 -9.74 1.28 26.41
C MET A 150 -10.12 2.76 26.25
N VAL A 151 -11.35 3.13 26.60
CA VAL A 151 -11.81 4.53 26.58
C VAL A 151 -10.98 5.41 27.52
N LEU A 152 -10.69 4.94 28.73
CA LEU A 152 -9.85 5.66 29.68
C LEU A 152 -8.39 5.78 29.20
N SER A 153 -7.82 4.75 28.58
CA SER A 153 -6.50 4.82 27.96
C SER A 153 -6.45 5.89 26.86
N ILE A 154 -7.49 5.95 26.01
CA ILE A 154 -7.62 6.97 24.97
C ILE A 154 -7.76 8.38 25.58
N ALA A 155 -8.66 8.56 26.55
CA ALA A 155 -8.89 9.85 27.19
C ALA A 155 -7.63 10.40 27.88
N ARG A 156 -6.88 9.53 28.57
CA ARG A 156 -5.63 9.92 29.24
C ARG A 156 -4.49 10.22 28.27
N GLY A 157 -4.33 9.41 27.23
CA GLY A 157 -3.19 9.53 26.31
C GLY A 157 -3.40 10.50 25.15
N LEU A 158 -4.66 10.83 24.80
CA LEU A 158 -5.00 11.73 23.70
C LEU A 158 -5.81 12.96 24.14
N GLY A 159 -5.86 13.27 25.44
CA GLY A 159 -6.66 14.38 25.97
C GLY A 159 -6.28 15.76 25.41
N SER A 160 -5.01 15.94 25.01
CA SER A 160 -4.52 17.17 24.36
C SER A 160 -4.79 17.23 22.85
N ALA A 161 -5.26 16.13 22.24
CA ALA A 161 -5.50 15.99 20.81
C ALA A 161 -6.96 15.57 20.54
N PRO A 162 -7.94 16.50 20.67
CA PRO A 162 -9.36 16.16 20.69
C PRO A 162 -9.86 15.48 19.41
N THR A 163 -9.33 15.87 18.25
CA THR A 163 -9.64 15.26 16.96
C THR A 163 -9.19 13.80 16.89
N SER A 164 -7.98 13.51 17.35
CA SER A 164 -7.41 12.16 17.39
C SER A 164 -8.02 11.29 18.48
N MET A 165 -8.40 11.89 19.61
CA MET A 165 -9.21 11.23 20.64
C MET A 165 -10.57 10.80 20.07
N ALA A 166 -11.31 11.72 19.45
CA ALA A 166 -12.63 11.44 18.87
C ALA A 166 -12.55 10.34 17.80
N LYS A 167 -11.58 10.41 16.88
CA LYS A 167 -11.35 9.36 15.87
C LYS A 167 -11.02 8.02 16.53
N SER A 168 -10.22 7.99 17.59
CA SER A 168 -9.88 6.75 18.31
C SER A 168 -11.11 6.15 19.02
N LEU A 169 -12.02 6.96 19.55
CA LEU A 169 -13.28 6.48 20.12
C LEU A 169 -14.21 5.90 19.05
N VAL A 170 -14.28 6.51 17.86
CA VAL A 170 -15.00 5.92 16.71
C VAL A 170 -14.40 4.56 16.33
N VAL A 171 -13.09 4.40 16.42
CA VAL A 171 -12.40 3.14 16.14
C VAL A 171 -12.77 2.08 17.18
N VAL A 172 -12.87 2.43 18.47
CA VAL A 172 -13.37 1.53 19.53
C VAL A 172 -14.76 1.00 19.16
N LEU A 173 -15.69 1.89 18.79
CA LEU A 173 -17.05 1.50 18.41
C LEU A 173 -17.07 0.59 17.16
N ARG A 174 -16.29 0.93 16.14
CA ARG A 174 -16.18 0.10 14.92
C ARG A 174 -15.58 -1.27 15.22
N THR A 175 -14.59 -1.33 16.08
CA THR A 175 -13.96 -2.59 16.51
C THR A 175 -14.98 -3.50 17.18
N LEU A 176 -15.77 -2.96 18.11
CA LEU A 176 -16.85 -3.71 18.78
C LEU A 176 -17.90 -4.20 17.77
N ALA A 177 -18.31 -3.34 16.82
CA ALA A 177 -19.29 -3.71 15.81
C ALA A 177 -18.84 -4.86 14.90
N MET A 178 -17.53 -5.02 14.69
CA MET A 178 -16.93 -6.08 13.85
C MET A 178 -16.42 -7.28 14.67
N LEU A 179 -16.38 -7.19 16.00
CA LEU A 179 -15.76 -8.16 16.88
C LEU A 179 -16.31 -9.57 16.71
N ARG A 180 -17.62 -9.71 16.44
CA ARG A 180 -18.26 -11.01 16.23
C ARG A 180 -17.72 -11.72 14.99
N GLU A 181 -17.51 -11.01 13.89
CA GLU A 181 -16.95 -11.60 12.67
C GLU A 181 -15.47 -11.93 12.84
N ILE A 182 -14.72 -11.06 13.52
CA ILE A 182 -13.32 -11.33 13.89
C ILE A 182 -13.24 -12.60 14.74
N ARG A 183 -14.11 -12.75 15.76
CA ARG A 183 -14.16 -13.92 16.64
C ARG A 183 -14.54 -15.19 15.88
N ARG A 184 -15.46 -15.13 14.92
CA ARG A 184 -15.87 -16.27 14.08
C ARG A 184 -14.73 -16.82 13.23
N PHE A 185 -13.85 -15.95 12.76
CA PHE A 185 -12.66 -16.37 12.04
C PHE A 185 -11.66 -17.13 12.93
N ALA A 186 -11.74 -16.92 14.24
CA ALA A 186 -10.87 -17.50 15.27
C ALA A 186 -9.37 -17.29 14.95
N PRO A 187 -8.91 -16.04 14.85
CA PRO A 187 -7.53 -15.75 14.50
C PRO A 187 -6.53 -16.25 15.55
N ASP A 188 -5.38 -16.72 15.06
CA ASP A 188 -4.22 -17.06 15.90
C ASP A 188 -3.39 -15.81 16.21
N HIS A 189 -3.48 -14.78 15.36
CA HIS A 189 -2.77 -13.51 15.51
C HIS A 189 -3.52 -12.34 14.87
N LEU A 190 -3.41 -11.15 15.48
CA LEU A 190 -3.95 -9.89 14.95
C LEU A 190 -2.78 -9.01 14.46
N HIS A 191 -2.79 -8.56 13.22
CA HIS A 191 -1.75 -7.66 12.71
C HIS A 191 -2.38 -6.36 12.21
N ALA A 192 -1.90 -5.22 12.69
CA ALA A 192 -2.31 -3.93 12.16
C ALA A 192 -1.26 -3.35 11.24
N HIS A 193 -1.66 -3.01 10.02
CA HIS A 193 -0.86 -2.11 9.22
C HIS A 193 -1.17 -0.69 9.70
N TRP A 194 -0.13 0.08 10.06
CA TRP A 194 -0.14 1.41 10.70
C TRP A 194 -0.11 1.43 12.23
N ALA A 195 0.77 2.27 12.78
CA ALA A 195 0.86 2.60 14.21
C ALA A 195 -0.24 3.58 14.70
N THR A 196 -1.19 3.96 13.84
CA THR A 196 -2.30 4.88 14.15
C THR A 196 -3.59 4.13 14.56
N TYR A 197 -4.74 4.45 13.96
CA TYR A 197 -6.05 3.88 14.29
C TYR A 197 -6.15 2.35 14.09
N PRO A 198 -5.55 1.73 13.05
CA PRO A 198 -5.62 0.27 12.88
C PRO A 198 -5.00 -0.50 14.05
N SER A 199 -3.83 -0.08 14.55
CA SER A 199 -3.22 -0.70 15.73
C SER A 199 -3.98 -0.41 17.02
N THR A 200 -4.70 0.72 17.12
CA THR A 200 -5.65 0.95 18.22
C THR A 200 -6.79 -0.07 18.18
N SER A 201 -7.31 -0.38 16.99
CA SER A 201 -8.34 -1.42 16.80
C SER A 201 -7.82 -2.81 17.13
N ALA A 202 -6.62 -3.17 16.62
CA ALA A 202 -6.01 -4.47 16.87
C ALA A 202 -5.65 -4.68 18.35
N LEU A 203 -5.11 -3.66 19.02
CA LEU A 203 -4.86 -3.67 20.47
C LEU A 203 -6.16 -3.95 21.23
N PHE A 204 -7.24 -3.24 20.90
CA PHE A 204 -8.50 -3.41 21.59
C PHE A 204 -9.13 -4.78 21.33
N ALA A 205 -9.12 -5.24 20.07
CA ALA A 205 -9.57 -6.59 19.72
C ALA A 205 -8.73 -7.68 20.41
N SER A 206 -7.42 -7.47 20.57
CA SER A 206 -6.52 -8.37 21.30
C SER A 206 -6.97 -8.55 22.75
N ARG A 207 -7.24 -7.45 23.47
CA ARG A 207 -7.74 -7.51 24.85
C ARG A 207 -9.08 -8.24 24.96
N LEU A 208 -9.98 -8.03 24.01
CA LEU A 208 -11.32 -8.62 24.02
C LEU A 208 -11.32 -10.12 23.66
N LEU A 209 -10.38 -10.56 22.82
CA LEU A 209 -10.32 -11.93 22.32
C LEU A 209 -9.26 -12.79 23.01
N GLY A 210 -8.31 -12.19 23.72
CA GLY A 210 -7.14 -12.88 24.26
C GLY A 210 -6.14 -13.34 23.20
N VAL A 211 -6.20 -12.76 21.99
CA VAL A 211 -5.33 -13.12 20.85
C VAL A 211 -4.16 -12.12 20.77
N PRO A 212 -2.90 -12.57 20.60
CA PRO A 212 -1.77 -11.64 20.49
C PRO A 212 -1.91 -10.73 19.27
N PHE A 213 -1.40 -9.50 19.38
CA PHE A 213 -1.31 -8.58 18.25
C PHE A 213 0.11 -8.09 17.96
N SER A 214 0.31 -7.64 16.71
CA SER A 214 1.46 -6.85 16.29
C SER A 214 1.01 -5.74 15.35
N PHE A 215 1.93 -4.84 15.01
CA PHE A 215 1.64 -3.79 14.04
C PHE A 215 2.88 -3.44 13.22
N THR A 216 2.68 -2.85 12.04
CA THR A 216 3.74 -2.29 11.21
C THR A 216 3.66 -0.77 11.21
N SER A 217 4.78 -0.11 11.45
CA SER A 217 4.95 1.34 11.37
C SER A 217 5.77 1.75 10.15
N HIS A 218 5.35 2.84 9.53
CA HIS A 218 6.04 3.48 8.41
C HIS A 218 6.64 4.80 8.90
N ALA A 219 6.47 5.89 8.16
CA ALA A 219 6.98 7.20 8.55
C ALA A 219 5.85 8.09 9.09
N HIS A 220 4.83 8.36 8.27
CA HIS A 220 3.79 9.33 8.59
C HIS A 220 3.06 9.03 9.92
N ASP A 221 2.90 7.75 10.25
CA ASP A 221 2.19 7.27 11.43
C ASP A 221 2.99 7.35 12.74
N ILE A 222 4.30 7.60 12.67
CA ILE A 222 5.16 7.75 13.86
C ILE A 222 5.71 9.16 14.05
N PHE A 223 5.80 9.98 13.00
CA PHE A 223 6.40 11.32 13.10
C PHE A 223 5.41 12.42 13.47
N LEU A 224 4.13 12.33 13.07
CA LEU A 224 3.20 13.45 13.18
C LEU A 224 2.50 13.54 14.54
N GLU A 225 1.82 12.48 14.95
CA GLU A 225 1.03 12.47 16.19
C GLU A 225 1.31 11.19 16.99
N ASP A 226 1.36 11.30 18.32
CA ASP A 226 1.46 10.13 19.18
C ASP A 226 0.09 9.48 19.34
N HIS A 227 -0.15 8.38 18.62
CA HIS A 227 -1.39 7.61 18.72
C HIS A 227 -1.29 6.52 19.78
N LEU A 228 -0.91 6.83 21.01
CA LEU A 228 -0.71 5.86 22.11
C LEU A 228 0.38 4.83 21.78
N LEU A 229 1.46 5.26 21.12
CA LEU A 229 2.49 4.35 20.60
C LEU A 229 3.14 3.53 21.71
N ALA A 230 3.44 4.14 22.86
CA ALA A 230 4.02 3.46 24.02
C ALA A 230 3.10 2.35 24.56
N LEU A 231 1.79 2.62 24.66
CA LEU A 231 0.80 1.63 25.10
C LEU A 231 0.72 0.44 24.13
N LYS A 232 0.70 0.74 22.83
CA LYS A 232 0.67 -0.29 21.78
C LYS A 232 1.90 -1.17 21.84
N LEU A 233 3.10 -0.59 21.99
CA LEU A 233 4.32 -1.38 22.08
C LEU A 233 4.45 -2.16 23.39
N SER A 234 3.90 -1.65 24.50
CA SER A 234 3.90 -2.41 25.75
C SER A 234 3.09 -3.70 25.64
N GLU A 235 1.98 -3.71 24.91
CA GLU A 235 1.09 -4.87 24.80
C GLU A 235 1.27 -5.69 23.53
N ALA A 236 1.86 -5.12 22.48
CA ALA A 236 2.16 -5.86 21.27
C ALA A 236 3.17 -6.99 21.54
N LYS A 237 2.98 -8.11 20.83
CA LYS A 237 3.95 -9.21 20.74
C LYS A 237 5.23 -8.72 20.06
N PHE A 238 5.08 -7.89 19.02
CA PHE A 238 6.17 -7.18 18.36
C PHE A 238 5.62 -5.98 17.57
N GLY A 239 6.47 -5.00 17.30
CA GLY A 239 6.24 -3.96 16.30
C GLY A 239 7.19 -4.14 15.14
N VAL A 240 6.72 -3.92 13.92
CA VAL A 240 7.55 -3.90 12.72
C VAL A 240 7.78 -2.45 12.32
N THR A 241 8.98 -2.14 11.85
CA THR A 241 9.28 -0.86 11.24
C THR A 241 10.08 -1.04 9.96
N ILE A 242 9.94 -0.12 9.02
CA ILE A 242 10.50 -0.28 7.67
C ILE A 242 11.97 0.12 7.55
N SER A 243 12.57 0.72 8.59
CA SER A 243 13.95 1.20 8.56
C SER A 243 14.59 1.24 9.94
N GLU A 244 15.93 1.15 9.96
CA GLU A 244 16.72 1.37 11.18
C GLU A 244 16.52 2.79 11.73
N PHE A 245 16.33 3.78 10.85
CA PHE A 245 16.03 5.16 11.25
C PHE A 245 14.75 5.23 12.08
N ASN A 246 13.67 4.61 11.61
CA ASN A 246 12.40 4.59 12.34
C ASN A 246 12.53 3.81 13.66
N ARG A 247 13.29 2.70 13.68
CA ARG A 247 13.56 1.96 14.91
C ARG A 247 14.20 2.85 15.98
N ARG A 248 15.27 3.56 15.61
CA ARG A 248 15.98 4.51 16.49
C ARG A 248 15.06 5.63 16.95
N PHE A 249 14.35 6.26 16.02
CA PHE A 249 13.40 7.33 16.34
C PHE A 249 12.35 6.88 17.36
N ILE A 250 11.75 5.69 17.17
CA ILE A 250 10.79 5.14 18.14
C ILE A 250 11.49 4.90 19.47
N SER A 251 12.65 4.22 19.50
CA SER A 251 13.38 3.95 20.74
C SER A 251 13.78 5.21 21.52
N GLU A 252 14.19 6.27 20.83
CA GLU A 252 14.51 7.57 21.43
C GLU A 252 13.25 8.25 21.99
N ARG A 253 12.13 8.17 21.26
CA ARG A 253 10.88 8.84 21.62
C ARG A 253 10.15 8.20 22.81
N ILE A 254 10.06 6.87 22.86
CA ILE A 254 9.24 6.15 23.86
C ILE A 254 10.06 5.32 24.86
N GLY A 255 11.39 5.35 24.72
CA GLY A 255 12.35 4.67 25.58
C GLY A 255 12.89 3.35 25.00
N SER A 256 14.17 3.09 25.27
CA SER A 256 14.93 1.94 24.78
C SER A 256 14.41 0.58 25.26
N ARG A 257 13.58 0.55 26.32
CA ARG A 257 12.94 -0.67 26.85
C ARG A 257 12.10 -1.45 25.84
N PHE A 258 11.70 -0.81 24.73
CA PHE A 258 10.91 -1.45 23.67
C PHE A 258 11.75 -1.85 22.45
N ALA A 259 13.06 -1.60 22.44
CA ALA A 259 13.92 -1.86 21.30
C ALA A 259 13.90 -3.34 20.85
N ASP A 260 13.87 -4.28 21.80
CA ASP A 260 13.87 -5.73 21.50
C ASP A 260 12.53 -6.22 20.90
N LYS A 261 11.45 -5.47 21.11
CA LYS A 261 10.15 -5.75 20.50
C LYS A 261 10.04 -5.22 19.07
N LEU A 262 10.93 -4.32 18.66
CA LEU A 262 10.91 -3.74 17.32
C LEU A 262 11.73 -4.60 16.35
N ARG A 263 11.09 -5.00 15.26
CA ARG A 263 11.69 -5.76 14.16
C ARG A 263 11.76 -4.88 12.93
N ILE A 264 12.86 -4.97 12.18
CA ILE A 264 13.01 -4.24 10.93
C ILE A 264 12.62 -5.16 9.79
N VAL A 265 11.64 -4.76 9.00
CA VAL A 265 11.24 -5.44 7.77
C VAL A 265 11.13 -4.38 6.68
N HIS A 266 12.08 -4.37 5.75
CA HIS A 266 12.12 -3.39 4.68
C HIS A 266 10.98 -3.61 3.68
N CYS A 267 10.45 -2.52 3.13
CA CYS A 267 9.51 -2.59 2.02
C CYS A 267 10.19 -3.20 0.78
N GLY A 268 9.63 -4.32 0.30
CA GLY A 268 10.12 -5.02 -0.88
C GLY A 268 9.32 -4.72 -2.14
N ILE A 269 9.93 -5.00 -3.29
CA ILE A 269 9.26 -5.10 -4.60
C ILE A 269 9.55 -6.49 -5.18
N SER A 270 8.69 -6.98 -6.07
CA SER A 270 8.97 -8.20 -6.82
C SER A 270 9.98 -7.88 -7.92
N PRO A 271 11.20 -8.44 -7.92
CA PRO A 271 12.19 -8.19 -8.97
C PRO A 271 11.68 -8.60 -10.36
N GLN A 272 10.81 -9.62 -10.42
CA GLN A 272 10.22 -10.13 -11.65
C GLN A 272 9.29 -9.10 -12.32
N SER A 273 8.70 -8.19 -11.54
CA SER A 273 7.86 -7.10 -12.06
C SER A 273 8.69 -5.93 -12.61
N PHE A 274 9.99 -5.91 -12.33
CA PHE A 274 10.91 -4.86 -12.76
C PHE A 274 12.16 -5.50 -13.38
N PRO A 275 12.02 -6.21 -14.52
CA PRO A 275 13.15 -6.83 -15.18
C PRO A 275 14.17 -5.74 -15.54
N PHE A 276 15.42 -6.00 -15.20
CA PHE A 276 16.50 -5.10 -15.59
C PHE A 276 16.74 -5.23 -17.09
N GLU A 277 16.48 -4.15 -17.83
CA GLU A 277 16.79 -4.05 -19.24
C GLU A 277 17.94 -3.06 -19.43
N VAL A 278 18.98 -3.50 -20.13
CA VAL A 278 20.09 -2.62 -20.52
C VAL A 278 19.56 -1.65 -21.57
N ALA A 279 19.18 -0.45 -21.12
CA ALA A 279 18.85 0.64 -22.04
C ALA A 279 20.11 1.13 -22.76
N GLN A 280 19.99 1.38 -24.06
CA GLN A 280 20.99 2.20 -24.76
C GLN A 280 21.07 3.56 -24.04
N PRO A 281 22.28 4.12 -23.79
CA PRO A 281 22.41 5.37 -23.07
C PRO A 281 21.66 6.51 -23.79
N SER A 282 20.44 6.82 -23.37
CA SER A 282 19.78 8.06 -23.77
C SER A 282 20.38 9.16 -22.92
N THR A 283 21.09 10.10 -23.54
CA THR A 283 21.80 11.17 -22.84
C THR A 283 20.89 11.93 -21.87
N GLY A 284 21.29 11.98 -20.59
CA GLY A 284 20.82 12.98 -19.63
C GLY A 284 19.39 12.86 -19.09
N ARG A 285 18.70 11.72 -19.21
CA ARG A 285 17.35 11.58 -18.64
C ARG A 285 17.39 11.32 -17.14
N ILE A 286 16.82 12.24 -16.36
CA ILE A 286 16.62 12.08 -14.91
C ILE A 286 15.11 11.98 -14.67
N VAL A 287 14.69 10.99 -13.89
CA VAL A 287 13.29 10.75 -13.54
C VAL A 287 13.14 10.81 -12.02
N ALA A 288 12.13 11.54 -11.54
CA ALA A 288 11.76 11.57 -10.14
C ALA A 288 10.26 11.24 -10.02
N VAL A 289 9.91 10.32 -9.11
CA VAL A 289 8.54 9.81 -8.95
C VAL A 289 8.11 9.97 -7.50
N GLY A 290 6.98 10.65 -7.28
CA GLY A 290 6.44 10.90 -5.96
C GLY A 290 5.24 11.84 -6.00
N ARG A 291 4.49 11.89 -4.89
CA ARG A 291 3.42 12.89 -4.72
C ARG A 291 4.02 14.28 -4.63
N LEU A 292 3.37 15.28 -5.22
CA LEU A 292 3.81 16.68 -5.16
C LEU A 292 3.51 17.30 -3.78
N ASP A 293 4.15 16.75 -2.77
CA ASP A 293 4.15 17.27 -1.41
C ASP A 293 5.52 17.87 -1.09
N GLU A 294 5.53 18.87 -0.22
CA GLU A 294 6.75 19.53 0.28
C GLU A 294 7.79 18.51 0.77
N ILE A 295 7.36 17.49 1.50
CA ILE A 295 8.23 16.42 2.04
C ILE A 295 8.98 15.61 0.97
N LYS A 296 8.62 15.73 -0.31
CA LYS A 296 9.32 15.07 -1.42
C LYS A 296 10.48 15.91 -1.98
N GLY A 297 10.59 17.18 -1.60
CA GLY A 297 11.72 18.03 -1.93
C GLY A 297 11.90 18.26 -3.44
N PHE A 298 10.84 18.13 -4.24
CA PHE A 298 10.90 18.36 -5.70
C PHE A 298 11.43 19.76 -6.05
N GLU A 299 11.18 20.75 -5.19
CA GLU A 299 11.73 22.11 -5.32
C GLU A 299 13.26 22.14 -5.30
N HIS A 300 13.88 21.35 -4.43
CA HIS A 300 15.34 21.24 -4.32
C HIS A 300 15.94 20.45 -5.49
N TRP A 301 15.16 19.61 -6.16
CA TRP A 301 15.60 18.84 -7.32
C TRP A 301 15.58 19.65 -8.62
N CYS A 302 14.58 20.53 -8.78
CA CYS A 302 14.43 21.38 -9.96
C CYS A 302 15.54 22.43 -10.14
N ALA A 303 16.19 22.88 -9.06
CA ALA A 303 17.27 23.87 -9.16
C ALA A 303 18.58 23.26 -9.73
N PRO A 304 19.10 22.12 -9.24
CA PRO A 304 20.26 21.43 -9.82
C PRO A 304 20.00 20.84 -11.21
N ALA A 305 18.80 20.34 -11.49
CA ALA A 305 18.47 19.77 -12.81
C ALA A 305 18.62 20.80 -13.95
N ARG A 306 18.30 22.08 -13.69
CA ARG A 306 18.56 23.19 -14.64
C ARG A 306 20.06 23.38 -14.89
N CYS A 307 20.89 23.28 -13.86
CA CYS A 307 22.36 23.36 -13.96
C CYS A 307 23.00 22.18 -14.68
N CYS A 308 22.40 20.98 -14.60
CA CYS A 308 22.86 19.81 -15.35
C CYS A 308 22.42 19.88 -16.82
N ALA A 309 21.21 20.37 -17.11
CA ALA A 309 20.73 20.58 -18.47
C ALA A 309 21.58 21.62 -19.24
N THR A 310 21.99 22.71 -18.58
CA THR A 310 22.91 23.69 -19.17
C THR A 310 24.32 23.15 -19.36
N ARG A 311 24.85 22.30 -18.49
CA ARG A 311 26.16 21.67 -18.70
C ARG A 311 26.15 20.60 -19.79
N ALA A 312 25.06 19.83 -19.92
CA ALA A 312 24.90 18.85 -20.99
C ALA A 312 24.81 19.53 -22.37
N SER A 313 24.16 20.69 -22.49
CA SER A 313 24.13 21.45 -23.75
C SER A 313 25.49 22.07 -24.09
N HIS A 314 26.26 22.56 -23.11
CA HIS A 314 27.61 23.06 -23.34
C HIS A 314 28.61 21.95 -23.69
N SER A 315 28.50 20.75 -23.08
CA SER A 315 29.34 19.60 -23.41
C SER A 315 29.02 19.02 -24.79
N ALA A 316 27.74 18.97 -25.18
CA ALA A 316 27.35 18.59 -26.54
C ALA A 316 27.87 19.59 -27.58
N ALA A 317 27.78 20.90 -27.31
CA ALA A 317 28.32 21.96 -28.17
C ALA A 317 29.85 21.96 -28.25
N ALA A 318 30.54 21.63 -27.14
CA ALA A 318 32.00 21.51 -27.09
C ALA A 318 32.54 20.31 -27.87
N SER A 319 31.74 19.24 -28.05
CA SER A 319 32.12 18.09 -28.90
C SER A 319 32.02 18.38 -30.41
N SER A 320 31.38 19.49 -30.81
CA SER A 320 31.21 19.90 -32.21
C SER A 320 31.97 21.16 -32.62
N ALA A 321 32.78 21.75 -31.74
CA ALA A 321 33.49 22.99 -32.02
C ALA A 321 35.01 22.83 -31.88
N THR A 322 35.67 22.35 -32.94
CA THR A 322 37.04 22.80 -33.25
C THR A 322 36.99 24.27 -33.67
N ALA A 323 36.84 25.16 -32.68
CA ALA A 323 37.03 26.59 -32.87
C ALA A 323 38.47 26.92 -32.48
N ARG A 324 39.26 27.33 -33.48
CA ARG A 324 40.65 27.76 -33.37
C ARG A 324 40.75 28.91 -32.37
N CYS A 325 41.62 28.78 -31.37
CA CYS A 325 42.15 29.93 -30.65
C CYS A 325 43.04 30.73 -31.61
N ALA A 326 42.71 31.99 -31.84
CA ALA A 326 43.64 33.01 -32.31
C ALA A 326 43.76 34.09 -31.20
N PRO A 327 44.97 34.54 -30.84
CA PRO A 327 45.17 35.60 -29.84
C PRO A 327 45.16 37.00 -30.49
N ALA A 328 45.09 38.02 -29.64
CA ALA A 328 45.14 39.48 -29.89
C ALA A 328 43.78 40.12 -30.25
N CYS A 329 43.41 41.31 -29.77
CA CYS A 329 44.21 42.46 -29.35
C CYS A 329 43.45 43.32 -28.33
N SER A 330 44.23 44.06 -27.55
CA SER A 330 43.87 45.14 -26.63
C SER A 330 43.15 46.33 -27.27
N SER A 331 42.15 46.86 -26.56
CA SER A 331 41.96 48.29 -26.23
C SER A 331 40.71 48.45 -25.38
#